data_AF-A0A3B9YSV1-F1
#
_entry.id   AF-A0A3B9YSV1-F1
#
_cell.length_a   1.000
_cell.length_b   1.000
_cell.length_c   1.000
_cell.angle_alpha   90.00
_cell.angle_beta   90.00
_cell.angle_gamma   90.00
#
_symmetry.space_group_name_H-M   'P 1'
#
loop_
_entity.id
_entity.type
_entity.pdbx_description
1 polymer ?
#
loop_
_entity_poly.entity_id
_entity_poly.type
_entity_poly.pdbx_seq_one_letter_code
_entity_poly.pdbx_strand_id
1 'polypeptide(L)'
;MTSRLSTDFGDARVWHPTGSRSNFNLVYIGLGILNLATIVAALFVAHLVIEELNDRTTEARLWDQRQELIHDLASQSRAIFEPANDVFQSMDASAERARAVALTAAFEANLPKVLKALDHLDDSDADQIEAGDLQSRIEALARYVRQGQILALAVMDSFEKGDQARAGQLMAKSDKLASHTDDLVHAINDSMTAQFLHELEQSGSKVQAFRYSLALFCSMVIVLVFGATVYGLNVSRLLKTHVEERDRQFQEIEQREQWLAEKNAALGTA
;
A
#
# COMPACT_ATOMS: atom_id res chain seq x y z
N MET A 1 -70.81 -39.99 -30.26
CA MET A 1 -70.27 -39.04 -31.27
C MET A 1 -69.15 -38.25 -30.60
N THR A 2 -67.93 -38.75 -30.70
CA THR A 2 -66.75 -38.32 -29.96
C THR A 2 -65.90 -37.40 -30.83
N SER A 3 -65.64 -36.19 -30.34
CA SER A 3 -64.74 -35.24 -30.99
C SER A 3 -63.29 -35.70 -30.80
N ARG A 4 -62.54 -35.77 -31.90
CA ARG A 4 -61.08 -35.98 -31.89
C ARG A 4 -60.43 -34.61 -32.04
N LEU A 5 -59.92 -34.08 -30.93
CA LEU A 5 -58.93 -33.02 -30.93
C LEU A 5 -57.59 -33.66 -31.34
N SER A 6 -57.11 -33.37 -32.56
CA SER A 6 -55.74 -33.68 -32.93
C SER A 6 -54.83 -32.61 -32.35
N THR A 7 -54.19 -32.91 -31.24
CA THR A 7 -53.01 -32.19 -30.76
C THR A 7 -51.83 -32.56 -31.65
N ASP A 8 -51.66 -31.83 -32.75
CA ASP A 8 -50.44 -31.85 -33.54
C ASP A 8 -49.39 -31.02 -32.78
N PHE A 9 -48.70 -31.67 -31.85
CA PHE A 9 -47.52 -31.11 -31.21
C PHE A 9 -46.44 -31.06 -32.28
N GLY A 10 -46.31 -29.89 -32.91
CA GLY A 10 -45.23 -29.60 -33.84
C GLY A 10 -43.90 -30.01 -33.24
N ASP A 11 -43.23 -30.93 -33.92
CA ASP A 11 -41.85 -31.35 -33.69
C ASP A 11 -40.99 -30.11 -33.44
N ALA A 12 -40.69 -29.84 -32.17
CA ALA A 12 -39.61 -28.96 -31.78
C ALA A 12 -38.30 -29.66 -32.16
N ARG A 13 -37.98 -29.63 -33.46
CA ARG A 13 -36.68 -30.01 -33.98
C ARG A 13 -35.67 -29.08 -33.34
N VAL A 14 -35.05 -29.56 -32.26
CA VAL A 14 -33.84 -28.98 -31.67
C VAL A 14 -32.86 -28.82 -32.81
N TRP A 15 -32.71 -27.59 -33.27
CA TRP A 15 -31.91 -27.27 -34.43
C TRP A 15 -30.45 -27.51 -34.03
N HIS A 16 -29.87 -28.62 -34.50
CA HIS A 16 -28.45 -28.82 -34.46
C HIS A 16 -27.87 -28.37 -35.81
N PRO A 17 -27.33 -27.14 -35.94
CA PRO A 17 -26.70 -26.66 -37.17
C PRO A 17 -25.52 -27.52 -37.65
N THR A 18 -25.74 -28.60 -38.39
CA THR A 18 -24.67 -29.38 -39.01
C THR A 18 -24.12 -28.66 -40.24
N GLY A 19 -23.28 -27.66 -40.03
CA GLY A 19 -22.54 -26.95 -41.09
C GLY A 19 -21.28 -26.28 -40.53
N SER A 20 -20.11 -26.77 -40.95
CA SER A 20 -18.75 -26.26 -40.64
C SER A 20 -18.53 -25.71 -39.22
N ARG A 21 -18.86 -26.53 -38.21
CA ARG A 21 -18.89 -26.13 -36.78
C ARG A 21 -17.53 -26.09 -36.07
N SER A 22 -16.46 -26.62 -36.66
CA SER A 22 -15.22 -26.89 -35.91
C SER A 22 -14.47 -25.63 -35.51
N ASN A 23 -14.38 -24.63 -36.41
CA ASN A 23 -13.52 -23.47 -36.17
C ASN A 23 -14.19 -22.42 -35.25
N PHE A 24 -15.51 -22.27 -35.32
CA PHE A 24 -16.23 -21.29 -34.48
C PHE A 24 -16.31 -21.72 -33.00
N ASN A 25 -16.48 -23.02 -32.73
CA ASN A 25 -16.44 -23.52 -31.36
C ASN A 25 -15.05 -23.34 -30.73
N LEU A 26 -13.97 -23.53 -31.50
CA LEU A 26 -12.61 -23.30 -31.01
C LEU A 26 -12.34 -21.83 -30.66
N VAL A 27 -12.85 -20.88 -31.46
CA VAL A 27 -12.72 -19.45 -31.15
C VAL A 27 -13.53 -19.08 -29.90
N TYR A 28 -14.75 -19.60 -29.77
CA TYR A 28 -15.59 -19.33 -28.59
C TYR A 28 -14.98 -19.90 -27.30
N ILE A 29 -14.52 -21.15 -27.35
CA ILE A 29 -13.81 -21.79 -26.22
C ILE A 29 -12.51 -21.03 -25.90
N GLY A 30 -11.75 -20.61 -26.93
CA GLY A 30 -10.55 -19.81 -26.76
C GLY A 30 -10.81 -18.47 -26.08
N LEU A 31 -11.88 -17.75 -26.47
CA LEU A 31 -12.29 -16.50 -25.83
C LEU A 31 -12.72 -16.72 -24.37
N GLY A 32 -13.44 -17.81 -24.09
CA GLY A 32 -13.86 -18.16 -22.74
C GLY A 32 -12.69 -18.46 -21.81
N ILE A 33 -11.72 -19.25 -22.27
CA ILE A 33 -10.47 -19.53 -21.54
C ILE A 33 -9.69 -18.24 -21.31
N LEU A 34 -9.57 -17.39 -22.33
CA LEU A 34 -8.85 -16.12 -22.21
C LEU A 34 -9.51 -15.19 -21.19
N ASN A 35 -10.85 -15.10 -21.19
CA ASN A 35 -11.59 -14.30 -20.22
C ASN A 35 -11.39 -14.81 -18.79
N LEU A 36 -11.50 -16.13 -18.59
CA LEU A 36 -11.20 -16.74 -17.30
C LEU A 36 -9.77 -16.44 -16.85
N ALA A 37 -8.79 -16.58 -17.76
CA ALA A 37 -7.40 -16.28 -17.48
C ALA A 37 -7.19 -14.79 -17.13
N THR A 38 -7.89 -13.86 -17.81
CA THR A 38 -7.84 -12.42 -17.49
C THR A 38 -8.41 -12.13 -16.11
N ILE A 39 -9.53 -12.74 -15.72
CA ILE A 39 -10.12 -12.57 -14.38
C ILE A 39 -9.16 -13.10 -13.31
N VAL A 40 -8.57 -14.28 -13.51
CA VAL A 40 -7.58 -14.85 -12.59
C VAL A 40 -6.34 -13.95 -12.49
N ALA A 41 -5.83 -13.45 -13.63
CA ALA A 41 -4.70 -12.53 -13.64
C ALA A 41 -5.03 -11.20 -12.94
N ALA A 42 -6.23 -10.65 -13.14
CA ALA A 42 -6.68 -9.44 -12.44
C ALA A 42 -6.72 -9.64 -10.93
N LEU A 43 -7.25 -10.78 -10.48
CA LEU A 43 -7.32 -11.13 -9.06
C LEU A 43 -5.93 -11.31 -8.46
N PHE A 44 -5.02 -11.96 -9.21
CA PHE A 44 -3.63 -12.15 -8.80
C PHE A 44 -2.89 -10.82 -8.67
N VAL A 45 -3.01 -9.92 -9.66
CA VAL A 45 -2.43 -8.57 -9.58
C VAL A 45 -3.02 -7.78 -8.43
N ALA A 46 -4.33 -7.84 -8.23
CA ALA A 46 -4.99 -7.16 -7.10
C ALA A 46 -4.48 -7.66 -5.75
N HIS A 47 -4.27 -8.98 -5.60
CA HIS A 47 -3.71 -9.55 -4.38
C HIS A 47 -2.30 -9.06 -4.11
N LEU A 48 -1.43 -9.08 -5.13
CA LEU A 48 -0.06 -8.56 -5.03
C LEU A 48 -0.01 -7.06 -4.67
N VAL A 49 -0.93 -6.25 -5.22
CA VAL A 49 -1.04 -4.82 -4.87
C VAL A 49 -1.41 -4.64 -3.41
N ILE A 50 -2.40 -5.40 -2.93
CA ILE A 50 -2.88 -5.30 -1.55
C ILE A 50 -1.81 -5.77 -0.56
N GLU A 51 -1.10 -6.85 -0.87
CA GLU A 51 -0.02 -7.40 -0.03
C GLU A 51 1.13 -6.38 0.11
N GLU A 52 1.62 -5.83 -1.01
CA GLU A 52 2.68 -4.81 -1.01
C GLU A 52 2.24 -3.50 -0.32
N LEU A 53 0.98 -3.08 -0.49
CA LEU A 53 0.44 -1.92 0.23
C LEU A 53 0.37 -2.18 1.73
N ASN A 54 -0.07 -3.36 2.15
CA ASN A 54 -0.14 -3.72 3.56
C ASN A 54 1.24 -3.75 4.21
N ASP A 55 2.25 -4.29 3.52
CA ASP A 55 3.63 -4.32 4.00
C ASP A 55 4.18 -2.90 4.19
N ARG A 56 4.00 -2.03 3.18
CA ARG A 56 4.41 -0.62 3.26
C ARG A 56 3.73 0.14 4.39
N THR A 57 2.43 -0.10 4.63
CA THR A 57 1.74 0.56 5.75
C THR A 57 2.21 0.06 7.11
N THR A 58 2.68 -1.19 7.20
CA THR A 58 3.22 -1.76 8.45
C THR A 58 4.60 -1.19 8.73
N GLU A 59 5.47 -1.14 7.72
CA GLU A 59 6.81 -0.53 7.78
C GLU A 59 6.73 0.96 8.13
N ALA A 60 5.83 1.71 7.48
CA ALA A 60 5.60 3.12 7.79
C ALA A 60 5.13 3.35 9.24
N ARG A 61 4.27 2.47 9.77
CA ARG A 61 3.85 2.54 11.19
C ARG A 61 4.98 2.25 12.16
N LEU A 62 5.88 1.32 11.81
CA LEU A 62 7.06 1.03 12.65
C LEU A 62 8.00 2.24 12.68
N TRP A 63 8.20 2.91 11.55
CA TRP A 63 8.98 4.16 11.48
C TRP A 63 8.35 5.29 12.30
N ASP A 64 7.03 5.46 12.21
CA ASP A 64 6.31 6.46 13.01
C ASP A 64 6.49 6.21 14.52
N GLN A 65 6.38 4.94 14.96
CA GLN A 65 6.62 4.56 16.35
C GLN A 65 8.06 4.82 16.81
N ARG A 66 9.05 4.53 15.96
CA ARG A 66 10.46 4.83 16.27
C ARG A 66 10.69 6.33 16.40
N GLN A 67 10.11 7.12 15.51
CA GLN A 67 10.22 8.58 15.52
C GLN A 67 9.57 9.19 16.78
N GLU A 68 8.41 8.69 17.18
CA GLU A 68 7.74 9.10 18.42
C GLU A 68 8.63 8.82 19.65
N LEU A 69 9.20 7.62 19.74
CA LEU A 69 10.09 7.25 20.85
C LEU A 69 11.34 8.14 20.94
N ILE A 70 11.92 8.52 19.79
CA ILE A 70 13.09 9.41 19.74
C ILE A 70 12.70 10.85 20.07
N HIS A 71 11.55 11.31 19.60
CA HIS A 71 11.01 12.62 19.96
C HIS A 71 10.78 12.73 21.48
N ASP A 72 10.20 11.71 22.10
CA ASP A 72 10.02 11.65 23.55
C ASP A 72 11.36 11.66 24.29
N LEU A 73 12.34 10.87 23.83
CA LEU A 73 13.68 10.84 24.39
C LEU A 73 14.38 12.20 24.29
N ALA A 74 14.25 12.87 23.14
CA ALA A 74 14.78 14.20 22.90
C ALA A 74 14.13 15.24 23.83
N SER A 75 12.81 15.25 23.93
CA SER A 75 12.07 16.13 24.84
C SER A 75 12.54 15.95 26.29
N GLN A 76 12.66 14.70 26.75
CA GLN A 76 13.13 14.38 28.09
C GLN A 76 14.58 14.83 28.34
N SER A 77 15.46 14.67 27.35
CA SER A 77 16.87 15.10 27.45
C SER A 77 17.02 16.61 27.67
N ARG A 78 16.17 17.42 27.03
CA ARG A 78 16.15 18.89 27.20
C ARG A 78 15.60 19.30 28.56
N ALA A 79 14.52 18.64 28.99
CA ALA A 79 13.85 18.97 30.25
C ALA A 79 14.78 18.84 31.48
N ILE A 80 15.79 17.96 31.42
CA ILE A 80 16.75 17.74 32.53
C ILE A 80 17.53 19.01 32.92
N PHE A 81 17.70 19.96 32.00
CA PHE A 81 18.41 21.21 32.26
C PHE A 81 17.52 22.28 32.88
N GLU A 82 16.18 22.14 32.83
CA GLU A 82 15.22 23.12 33.36
C GLU A 82 15.34 23.34 34.87
N PRO A 83 15.40 22.30 35.75
CA PRO A 83 15.39 22.51 37.20
C PRO A 83 16.58 23.31 37.71
N ALA A 84 17.72 23.22 37.01
CA ALA A 84 18.87 24.03 37.33
C ALA A 84 18.55 25.51 37.15
N ASN A 85 17.83 25.89 36.09
CA ASN A 85 17.45 27.27 35.79
C ASN A 85 16.32 27.74 36.71
N ASP A 86 15.35 26.86 36.95
CA ASP A 86 14.16 27.18 37.70
C ASP A 86 14.44 27.40 39.19
N VAL A 87 15.51 26.83 39.75
CA VAL A 87 15.88 27.05 41.16
C VAL A 87 16.11 28.52 41.52
N PHE A 88 16.60 29.33 40.57
CA PHE A 88 16.82 30.76 40.78
C PHE A 88 15.50 31.55 40.81
N GLN A 89 14.44 31.01 40.22
CA GLN A 89 13.11 31.62 40.20
C GLN A 89 12.23 31.09 41.35
N SER A 90 12.21 29.76 41.54
CA SER A 90 11.40 29.10 42.56
C SER A 90 11.95 29.30 43.97
N MET A 91 13.27 29.53 44.10
CA MET A 91 13.99 29.60 45.37
C MET A 91 13.84 28.32 46.21
N ASP A 92 13.43 27.20 45.60
CA ASP A 92 13.21 25.91 46.26
C ASP A 92 14.11 24.82 45.65
N ALA A 93 15.35 24.77 46.13
CA ALA A 93 16.32 23.77 45.71
C ALA A 93 15.89 22.33 46.02
N SER A 94 15.08 22.10 47.06
CA SER A 94 14.62 20.75 47.40
C SER A 94 13.62 20.24 46.36
N ALA A 95 12.67 21.07 45.97
CA ALA A 95 11.69 20.74 44.94
C ALA A 95 12.37 20.51 43.57
N GLU A 96 13.27 21.41 43.16
CA GLU A 96 13.96 21.26 41.87
C GLU A 96 14.90 20.06 41.82
N ARG A 97 15.52 19.66 42.96
CA ARG A 97 16.30 18.42 43.03
C ARG A 97 15.43 17.20 42.77
N ALA A 98 14.27 17.13 43.43
CA ALA A 98 13.34 16.03 43.24
C ALA A 98 12.85 15.98 41.78
N ARG A 99 12.57 17.13 41.17
CA ARG A 99 12.19 17.22 39.75
C ARG A 99 13.31 16.77 38.82
N ALA A 100 14.56 17.18 39.04
CA ALA A 100 15.70 16.74 38.25
C ALA A 100 15.88 15.21 38.31
N VAL A 101 15.77 14.62 39.50
CA VAL A 101 15.85 13.16 39.67
C VAL A 101 14.69 12.45 38.95
N ALA A 102 13.47 12.97 39.05
CA ALA A 102 12.32 12.40 38.37
C ALA A 102 12.45 12.46 36.84
N LEU A 103 12.94 13.57 36.28
CA LEU A 103 13.17 13.73 34.84
C LEU A 103 14.24 12.77 34.32
N THR A 104 15.35 12.62 35.05
CA THR A 104 16.38 11.63 34.68
C THR A 104 15.85 10.20 34.75
N ALA A 105 15.07 9.86 35.78
CA ALA A 105 14.46 8.53 35.90
C ALA A 105 13.49 8.24 34.74
N ALA A 106 12.70 9.23 34.31
CA ALA A 106 11.82 9.10 33.15
C ALA A 106 12.61 8.85 31.85
N PHE A 107 13.71 9.59 31.64
CA PHE A 107 14.62 9.37 30.52
C PHE A 107 15.21 7.96 30.53
N GLU A 108 15.76 7.52 31.67
CA GLU A 108 16.38 6.20 31.81
C GLU A 108 15.38 5.05 31.63
N ALA A 109 14.11 5.25 32.01
CA ALA A 109 13.05 4.26 31.79
C ALA A 109 12.66 4.12 30.31
N ASN A 110 12.81 5.17 29.50
CA ASN A 110 12.49 5.18 28.08
C ASN A 110 13.67 4.75 27.19
N LEU A 111 14.91 5.02 27.60
CA LEU A 111 16.13 4.64 26.89
C LEU A 111 16.15 3.18 26.39
N PRO A 112 15.86 2.14 27.20
CA PRO A 112 15.90 0.75 26.72
C PRO A 112 14.82 0.46 25.67
N LYS A 113 13.70 1.19 25.67
CA LYS A 113 12.65 1.02 24.64
C LYS A 113 13.15 1.54 23.30
N VAL A 114 13.83 2.69 23.30
CA VAL A 114 14.44 3.27 22.11
C VAL A 114 15.52 2.34 21.56
N LEU A 115 16.45 1.90 22.41
CA LEU A 115 17.52 0.99 21.98
C LEU A 115 16.96 -0.32 21.39
N LYS A 116 15.94 -0.92 22.03
CA LYS A 116 15.28 -2.12 21.51
C LYS A 116 14.57 -1.87 20.17
N ALA A 117 13.97 -0.70 19.97
CA ALA A 117 13.30 -0.37 18.71
C ALA A 117 14.27 -0.23 17.52
N LEU A 118 15.55 0.01 17.81
CA LEU A 118 16.64 0.16 16.84
C LEU A 118 17.45 -1.12 16.62
N ASP A 119 17.34 -2.11 17.50
CA ASP A 119 18.09 -3.39 17.46
C ASP A 119 17.93 -4.14 16.12
N HIS A 120 16.80 -3.96 15.43
CA HIS A 120 16.50 -4.59 14.15
C HIS A 120 17.04 -3.85 12.92
N LEU A 121 17.65 -2.67 13.09
CA LEU A 121 18.27 -1.90 12.00
C LEU A 121 19.69 -2.40 11.66
N ASP A 122 20.31 -3.16 12.57
CA ASP A 122 21.70 -3.62 12.47
C ASP A 122 21.88 -4.82 11.50
N ASP A 123 20.79 -5.49 11.12
CA ASP A 123 20.78 -6.68 10.25
C ASP A 123 20.85 -6.36 8.74
N SER A 124 20.93 -5.09 8.33
CA SER A 124 21.15 -4.72 6.94
C SER A 124 22.65 -4.68 6.60
N ASP A 125 23.12 -5.66 5.84
CA ASP A 125 24.54 -5.92 5.53
C ASP A 125 25.33 -4.76 4.88
N ALA A 126 24.69 -3.65 4.49
CA ALA A 126 25.33 -2.50 3.84
C ALA A 126 25.58 -1.30 4.79
N ASP A 127 24.80 -1.15 5.87
CA ASP A 127 24.73 0.11 6.66
C ASP A 127 25.00 -0.05 8.16
N GLN A 128 25.66 -1.14 8.58
CA GLN A 128 26.13 -1.32 9.97
C GLN A 128 26.95 -0.14 10.51
N ILE A 129 27.57 0.66 9.62
CA ILE A 129 28.33 1.85 10.00
C ILE A 129 27.40 3.00 10.46
N GLU A 130 26.25 3.20 9.81
CA GLU A 130 25.29 4.26 10.20
C GLU A 130 24.33 3.81 11.32
N ALA A 131 23.93 2.54 11.35
CA ALA A 131 23.13 1.98 12.44
C ALA A 131 23.91 1.91 13.77
N GLY A 132 25.15 1.43 13.74
CA GLY A 132 26.06 1.47 14.88
C GLY A 132 26.40 2.89 15.34
N ASP A 133 26.42 3.86 14.42
CA ASP A 133 26.56 5.28 14.74
C ASP A 133 25.33 5.84 15.48
N LEU A 134 24.11 5.47 15.07
CA LEU A 134 22.88 5.91 15.73
C LEU A 134 22.77 5.40 17.18
N GLN A 135 23.03 4.11 17.41
CA GLN A 135 23.03 3.56 18.77
C GLN A 135 24.09 4.24 19.64
N SER A 136 25.31 4.40 19.12
CA SER A 136 26.42 5.08 19.81
C SER A 136 26.05 6.52 20.20
N ARG A 137 25.34 7.25 19.32
CA ARG A 137 24.83 8.61 19.59
C ARG A 137 23.79 8.61 20.70
N ILE A 138 22.86 7.66 20.73
CA ILE A 138 21.85 7.54 21.79
C ILE A 138 22.52 7.22 23.14
N GLU A 139 23.53 6.35 23.15
CA GLU A 139 24.32 6.09 24.35
C GLU A 139 25.11 7.32 24.80
N ALA A 140 25.64 8.11 23.85
CA ALA A 140 26.26 9.39 24.14
C ALA A 140 25.27 10.38 24.77
N LEU A 141 24.04 10.43 24.26
CA LEU A 141 22.96 11.25 24.80
C LEU A 141 22.67 10.85 26.26
N ALA A 142 22.59 9.55 26.53
CA ALA A 142 22.40 9.03 27.89
C ALA A 142 23.56 9.38 28.84
N ARG A 143 24.79 9.52 28.34
CA ARG A 143 25.92 10.02 29.13
C ARG A 143 25.77 11.50 29.44
N TYR A 144 25.37 12.33 28.46
CA TYR A 144 25.15 13.76 28.67
C TYR A 144 23.99 14.07 29.59
N VAL A 145 22.89 13.31 29.49
CA VAL A 145 21.77 13.40 30.43
C VAL A 145 22.22 13.17 31.88
N ARG A 146 23.00 12.11 32.13
CA ARG A 146 23.53 11.83 33.48
C ARG A 146 24.49 12.93 33.96
N GLN A 147 25.32 13.47 33.07
CA GLN A 147 26.16 14.61 33.39
C GLN A 147 25.34 15.88 33.70
N GLY A 148 24.25 16.11 32.97
CA GLY A 148 23.31 17.21 33.17
C GLY A 148 22.66 17.13 34.54
N GLN A 149 22.21 15.95 34.95
CA GLN A 149 21.68 15.72 36.30
C GLN A 149 22.71 16.08 37.38
N ILE A 150 23.95 15.61 37.25
CA ILE A 150 25.03 15.90 38.21
C ILE A 150 25.27 17.41 38.31
N LEU A 151 25.32 18.11 37.17
CA LEU A 151 25.50 19.57 37.14
C LEU A 151 24.31 20.29 37.77
N ALA A 152 23.08 19.90 37.46
CA ALA A 152 21.87 20.48 38.04
C ALA A 152 21.88 20.38 39.57
N LEU A 153 22.18 19.19 40.11
CA LEU A 153 22.28 18.98 41.55
C LEU A 153 23.40 19.83 42.18
N ALA A 154 24.53 20.00 41.49
CA ALA A 154 25.64 20.84 41.95
C ALA A 154 25.30 22.33 41.94
N VAL A 155 24.52 22.81 40.95
CA VAL A 155 24.00 24.18 40.92
C VAL A 155 23.13 24.42 42.15
N MET A 156 22.18 23.51 42.42
CA MET A 156 21.26 23.61 43.55
C MET A 156 21.98 23.55 44.92
N ASP A 157 23.00 22.71 45.06
CA ASP A 157 23.87 22.68 46.25
C ASP A 157 24.66 23.99 46.45
N SER A 158 25.17 24.59 45.38
CA SER A 158 25.87 25.89 45.47
C SER A 158 24.90 27.03 45.80
N PHE A 159 23.68 26.96 45.26
CA PHE A 159 22.61 27.92 45.51
C PHE A 159 22.17 27.93 46.99
N GLU A 160 21.91 26.75 47.59
CA GLU A 160 21.56 26.64 49.02
C GLU A 160 22.63 27.19 49.96
N LYS A 161 23.91 27.06 49.56
CA LYS A 161 25.05 27.59 50.33
C LYS A 161 25.24 29.10 50.16
N GLY A 162 24.46 29.75 49.30
CA GLY A 162 24.59 31.17 48.98
C GLY A 162 25.81 31.49 48.10
N ASP A 163 26.48 30.49 47.52
CA ASP A 163 27.64 30.68 46.65
C ASP A 163 27.19 30.96 45.20
N GLN A 164 26.71 32.18 44.98
CA GLN A 164 26.21 32.63 43.68
C GLN A 164 27.29 32.58 42.58
N ALA A 165 28.54 32.87 42.93
CA ALA A 165 29.65 32.84 41.98
C ALA A 165 29.87 31.41 41.47
N ARG A 166 29.85 30.42 42.37
CA ARG A 166 29.98 29.01 41.99
C ARG A 166 28.76 28.50 41.24
N ALA A 167 27.55 28.85 41.69
CA ALA A 167 26.31 28.49 41.01
C ALA A 167 26.30 29.01 39.56
N GLY A 168 26.70 30.27 39.33
CA GLY A 168 26.84 30.85 37.99
C GLY A 168 27.85 30.14 37.09
N GLN A 169 29.01 29.73 37.64
CA GLN A 169 30.00 28.94 36.88
C GLN A 169 29.46 27.55 36.49
N LEU A 170 28.74 26.90 37.39
CA LEU A 170 28.12 25.60 37.12
C LEU A 170 27.00 25.76 36.09
N MET A 171 26.27 26.87 36.13
CA MET A 171 25.26 27.21 35.15
C MET A 171 25.81 27.35 33.74
N ALA A 172 26.90 28.12 33.57
CA ALA A 172 27.55 28.24 32.26
C ALA A 172 28.03 26.88 31.70
N LYS A 173 28.41 25.93 32.57
CA LYS A 173 28.73 24.56 32.16
C LYS A 173 27.48 23.77 31.77
N SER A 174 26.40 23.94 32.51
CA SER A 174 25.09 23.34 32.23
C SER A 174 24.58 23.79 30.86
N ASP A 175 24.61 25.09 30.56
CA ASP A 175 24.19 25.64 29.26
C ASP A 175 25.03 25.09 28.11
N LYS A 176 26.34 25.00 28.30
CA LYS A 176 27.22 24.38 27.31
C LYS A 176 26.84 22.92 27.08
N LEU A 177 26.58 22.16 28.14
CA LEU A 177 26.18 20.76 28.02
C LEU A 177 24.79 20.61 27.37
N ALA A 178 23.84 21.50 27.68
CA ALA A 178 22.53 21.55 27.04
C ALA A 178 22.65 21.77 25.53
N SER A 179 23.49 22.73 25.10
CA SER A 179 23.77 22.95 23.68
C SER A 179 24.38 21.73 22.99
N HIS A 180 25.32 21.02 23.63
CA HIS A 180 25.89 19.78 23.05
C HIS A 180 24.84 18.65 22.99
N THR A 181 23.91 18.64 23.95
CA THR A 181 22.79 17.69 23.97
C THR A 181 21.84 17.96 22.80
N ASP A 182 21.52 19.23 22.53
CA ASP A 182 20.70 19.63 21.38
C ASP A 182 21.36 19.28 20.04
N ASP A 183 22.66 19.56 19.87
CA ASP A 183 23.39 19.18 18.66
C ASP A 183 23.34 17.66 18.42
N LEU A 184 23.46 16.88 19.49
CA LEU A 184 23.40 15.42 19.41
C LEU A 184 22.00 14.92 19.08
N VAL A 185 20.96 15.52 19.65
CA VAL A 185 19.55 15.24 19.31
C VAL A 185 19.28 15.53 17.84
N HIS A 186 19.79 16.65 17.31
CA HIS A 186 19.67 16.97 15.89
C HIS A 186 20.37 15.93 15.02
N ALA A 187 21.59 15.54 15.37
CA ALA A 187 22.31 14.50 14.63
C ALA A 187 21.58 13.14 14.66
N ILE A 188 20.98 12.75 15.79
CA ILE A 188 20.14 11.55 15.90
C ILE A 188 18.95 11.62 14.94
N ASN A 189 18.26 12.76 14.90
CA ASN A 189 17.10 12.95 14.01
C ASN A 189 17.48 12.95 12.52
N ASP A 190 18.62 13.54 12.18
CA ASP A 190 19.13 13.55 10.81
C ASP A 190 19.48 12.13 10.35
N SER A 191 20.18 11.35 11.19
CA SER A 191 20.49 9.94 10.93
C SER A 191 19.21 9.10 10.76
N MET A 192 18.20 9.30 11.61
CA MET A 192 16.91 8.61 11.48
C MET A 192 16.20 8.93 10.17
N THR A 193 16.22 10.20 9.76
CA THR A 193 15.61 10.62 8.49
C THR A 193 16.35 10.03 7.30
N ALA A 194 17.68 9.97 7.35
CA ALA A 194 18.50 9.36 6.31
C ALA A 194 18.20 7.85 6.17
N GLN A 195 18.13 7.12 7.29
CA GLN A 195 17.79 5.69 7.29
C GLN A 195 16.39 5.43 6.74
N PHE A 196 15.39 6.23 7.13
CA PHE A 196 14.03 6.11 6.60
C PHE A 196 13.99 6.31 5.07
N LEU A 197 14.69 7.32 4.56
CA LEU A 197 14.79 7.55 3.12
C LEU A 197 15.51 6.40 2.40
N HIS A 198 16.55 5.85 3.02
CA HIS A 198 17.28 4.71 2.46
C HIS A 198 16.40 3.45 2.36
N GLU A 199 15.67 3.10 3.42
CA GLU A 199 14.74 1.97 3.40
C GLU A 199 13.62 2.16 2.35
N LEU A 200 13.09 3.39 2.21
CA LEU A 200 12.12 3.71 1.16
C LEU A 200 12.70 3.51 -0.25
N GLU A 201 13.95 3.90 -0.48
CA GLU A 201 14.62 3.70 -1.77
C GLU A 201 14.86 2.21 -2.07
N GLN A 202 15.30 1.43 -1.08
CA GLN A 202 15.46 -0.03 -1.24
C GLN A 202 14.13 -0.72 -1.53
N SER A 203 13.04 -0.33 -0.85
CA SER A 203 11.68 -0.81 -1.12
C SER A 203 11.15 -0.35 -2.50
N GLY A 204 11.72 0.70 -3.08
CA GLY A 204 11.46 1.14 -4.45
C GLY A 204 11.95 0.15 -5.53
N SER A 205 12.95 -0.68 -5.24
CA SER A 205 13.51 -1.64 -6.22
C SER A 205 12.54 -2.77 -6.59
N LYS A 206 11.60 -3.13 -5.71
CA LYS A 206 10.54 -4.12 -5.98
C LYS A 206 9.49 -3.66 -7.01
N VAL A 207 9.46 -2.36 -7.33
CA VAL A 207 8.57 -1.77 -8.34
C VAL A 207 8.81 -2.36 -9.74
N GLN A 208 10.00 -2.89 -10.03
CA GLN A 208 10.30 -3.39 -11.36
C GLN A 208 9.59 -4.71 -11.69
N ALA A 209 9.50 -5.65 -10.73
CA ALA A 209 8.72 -6.88 -10.89
C ALA A 209 7.21 -6.58 -11.06
N PHE A 210 6.72 -5.57 -10.34
CA PHE A 210 5.36 -5.07 -10.45
C PHE A 210 5.04 -4.47 -11.84
N ARG A 211 5.99 -3.73 -12.43
CA ARG A 211 5.82 -3.17 -13.78
C ARG A 211 5.68 -4.27 -14.84
N TYR A 212 6.42 -5.38 -14.70
CA TYR A 212 6.31 -6.51 -15.63
C TYR A 212 4.97 -7.25 -15.50
N SER A 213 4.47 -7.49 -14.29
CA SER A 213 3.17 -8.16 -14.09
C SER A 213 2.01 -7.31 -14.60
N LEU A 214 2.04 -5.99 -14.37
CA LEU A 214 1.04 -5.07 -14.90
C LEU A 214 1.08 -4.98 -16.43
N ALA A 215 2.27 -4.91 -17.03
CA ALA A 215 2.43 -4.90 -18.48
C ALA A 215 1.87 -6.19 -19.12
N LEU A 216 2.13 -7.34 -18.49
CA LEU A 216 1.58 -8.63 -18.92
C LEU A 216 0.04 -8.63 -18.86
N PHE A 217 -0.54 -8.15 -17.76
CA PHE A 217 -1.99 -8.04 -17.61
C PHE A 217 -2.63 -7.14 -18.69
N CYS A 218 -2.08 -5.94 -18.89
CA CYS A 218 -2.54 -5.02 -19.93
C CYS A 218 -2.46 -5.65 -21.32
N SER A 219 -1.41 -6.44 -21.60
CA SER A 219 -1.26 -7.14 -22.88
C SER A 219 -2.35 -8.20 -23.08
N MET A 220 -2.73 -8.96 -22.04
CA MET A 220 -3.83 -9.93 -22.10
C MET A 220 -5.18 -9.26 -22.38
N VAL A 221 -5.47 -8.13 -21.72
CA VAL A 221 -6.72 -7.39 -21.92
C VAL A 221 -6.82 -6.89 -23.37
N ILE A 222 -5.74 -6.36 -23.92
CA ILE A 222 -5.70 -5.91 -25.33
C ILE A 222 -5.99 -7.06 -26.29
N VAL A 223 -5.35 -8.23 -26.08
CA VAL A 223 -5.60 -9.44 -26.89
C VAL A 223 -7.06 -9.87 -26.81
N LEU A 224 -7.67 -9.82 -25.62
CA LEU A 224 -9.07 -10.17 -25.40
C LEU A 224 -10.01 -9.22 -26.16
N VAL A 225 -9.83 -7.91 -26.02
CA VAL A 225 -10.65 -6.90 -26.69
C VAL A 225 -10.52 -7.01 -28.21
N PHE A 226 -9.31 -7.20 -28.72
CA PHE A 226 -9.07 -7.38 -30.15
C PHE A 226 -9.73 -8.66 -30.66
N GLY A 227 -9.56 -9.78 -29.96
CA GLY A 227 -10.18 -11.06 -30.30
C GLY A 227 -11.70 -11.00 -30.32
N ALA A 228 -12.32 -10.37 -29.31
CA ALA A 228 -13.77 -10.17 -29.25
C ALA A 228 -14.29 -9.28 -30.40
N THR A 229 -13.54 -8.23 -30.75
CA THR A 229 -13.89 -7.32 -31.85
C THR A 229 -13.86 -8.04 -33.19
N VAL A 230 -12.78 -8.79 -33.48
CA VAL A 230 -12.64 -9.56 -34.72
C VAL A 230 -13.72 -10.63 -34.82
N TYR A 231 -14.03 -11.32 -33.71
CA TYR A 231 -15.11 -12.31 -33.66
C TYR A 231 -16.47 -11.68 -33.95
N GLY A 232 -16.81 -10.56 -33.30
CA GLY A 232 -18.06 -9.85 -33.51
C GLY A 232 -18.26 -9.42 -34.96
N LEU A 233 -17.19 -8.91 -35.61
CA LEU A 233 -17.22 -8.54 -37.03
C LEU A 233 -17.49 -9.74 -37.94
N ASN A 234 -16.86 -10.89 -37.69
CA ASN A 234 -17.08 -12.10 -38.49
C ASN A 234 -18.48 -12.70 -38.29
N VAL A 235 -18.97 -12.74 -37.05
CA VAL A 235 -20.34 -13.20 -36.75
C VAL A 235 -21.38 -12.28 -37.38
N SER A 236 -21.18 -10.96 -37.34
CA SER A 236 -22.09 -10.00 -37.96
C SER A 236 -22.15 -10.15 -39.48
N ARG A 237 -21.03 -10.48 -40.14
CA ARG A 237 -20.99 -10.83 -41.57
C ARG A 237 -21.75 -12.13 -41.86
N LEU A 238 -21.57 -13.15 -41.02
CA LEU A 238 -22.23 -14.45 -41.18
C LEU A 238 -23.76 -14.37 -40.94
N LEU A 239 -24.18 -13.54 -39.98
CA LEU A 239 -25.59 -13.28 -39.73
C LEU A 239 -26.25 -12.55 -40.90
N LYS A 240 -25.57 -11.56 -41.51
CA LYS A 240 -26.10 -10.87 -42.69
C LYS A 240 -26.40 -11.84 -43.84
N THR A 241 -25.48 -12.75 -44.13
CA THR A 241 -25.69 -13.77 -45.17
C THR A 241 -26.87 -14.69 -44.87
N HIS A 242 -27.05 -15.10 -43.61
CA HIS A 242 -28.19 -15.96 -43.24
C HIS A 242 -29.53 -15.23 -43.19
N VAL A 243 -29.53 -13.93 -42.84
CA VAL A 243 -30.73 -13.09 -42.92
C VAL A 243 -31.12 -12.89 -44.39
N GLU A 244 -30.15 -12.59 -45.26
CA GLU A 244 -30.39 -12.45 -46.71
C GLU A 244 -30.91 -13.76 -47.34
N GLU A 245 -30.40 -14.92 -46.92
CA GLU A 245 -30.89 -16.23 -47.36
C GLU A 245 -32.31 -16.53 -46.85
N ARG A 246 -32.63 -16.16 -45.60
CA ARG A 246 -34.00 -16.31 -45.08
C ARG A 246 -34.98 -15.40 -45.80
N ASP A 247 -34.60 -14.17 -46.07
CA ASP A 247 -35.45 -13.21 -46.78
C ASP A 247 -35.73 -13.67 -48.22
N ARG A 248 -34.73 -14.24 -48.91
CA ARG A 248 -34.95 -14.86 -50.23
C ARG A 248 -35.90 -16.06 -50.17
N GLN A 249 -35.76 -16.92 -49.16
CA GLN A 249 -36.68 -18.05 -48.99
C GLN A 249 -38.10 -17.60 -48.71
N PHE A 250 -38.30 -16.53 -47.93
CA PHE A 250 -39.63 -15.95 -47.72
C PHE A 250 -40.21 -15.37 -49.01
N GLN A 251 -39.41 -14.66 -49.81
CA GLN A 251 -39.84 -14.13 -51.10
C GLN A 251 -40.19 -15.24 -52.10
N GLU A 252 -39.44 -16.34 -52.14
CA GLU A 252 -39.76 -17.50 -53.00
C GLU A 252 -41.07 -18.18 -52.59
N ILE A 253 -41.36 -18.27 -51.28
CA ILE A 253 -42.63 -18.81 -50.79
C ILE A 253 -43.79 -17.90 -51.21
N GLU A 254 -43.64 -16.58 -51.03
CA GLU A 254 -44.68 -15.61 -51.38
C GLU A 254 -44.96 -15.60 -52.90
N GLN A 255 -43.92 -15.68 -53.74
CA GLN A 255 -44.08 -15.82 -55.19
C GLN A 255 -44.77 -17.12 -55.59
N ARG A 256 -44.46 -18.24 -54.90
CA ARG A 256 -45.14 -19.52 -55.15
C ARG A 256 -46.60 -19.48 -54.74
N GLU A 257 -46.93 -18.83 -53.63
CA GLU A 257 -48.32 -18.64 -53.22
C GLU A 257 -49.10 -17.80 -54.24
N GLN A 258 -48.53 -16.70 -54.73
CA GLN A 258 -49.16 -15.89 -55.78
C GLN A 258 -49.36 -16.66 -57.08
N TRP A 259 -48.34 -17.40 -57.53
CA TRP A 259 -48.44 -18.24 -58.73
C TRP A 259 -49.50 -19.35 -58.59
N LEU A 260 -49.59 -19.98 -57.41
CA LEU A 260 -50.62 -20.98 -57.13
C LEU A 260 -52.02 -20.36 -57.09
N ALA A 261 -52.18 -19.16 -56.51
CA ALA A 261 -53.44 -18.44 -56.49
C ALA A 261 -53.91 -18.07 -57.92
N GLU A 262 -52.99 -17.56 -58.76
CA GLU A 262 -53.26 -17.24 -60.17
C GLU A 262 -53.65 -18.49 -60.97
N LYS A 263 -52.89 -19.60 -60.81
CA LYS A 263 -53.19 -20.87 -61.48
C LYS A 263 -54.52 -21.47 -61.04
N ASN A 264 -54.86 -21.39 -59.76
CA ASN A 264 -56.15 -21.86 -59.24
C ASN A 264 -57.31 -21.00 -59.75
N ALA A 265 -57.12 -19.67 -59.87
CA ALA A 265 -58.12 -18.79 -60.46
C ALA A 265 -58.40 -19.12 -61.93
N ALA A 266 -57.36 -19.41 -62.72
CA ALA A 266 -57.48 -19.82 -64.12
C ALA A 266 -58.17 -21.19 -64.30
N LEU A 267 -57.95 -22.13 -63.38
CA LEU A 267 -58.59 -23.45 -63.39
C LEU A 267 -60.03 -23.44 -62.86
N GLY A 268 -60.40 -22.47 -62.02
CA GLY A 268 -61.78 -22.30 -61.52
C GLY A 268 -62.74 -21.63 -62.51
N THR A 269 -62.22 -21.12 -63.64
CA THR A 269 -63.01 -20.46 -64.71
C THR A 269 -63.23 -21.33 -65.95
N ALA A 270 -62.81 -22.60 -65.92
CA ALA A 270 -63.05 -23.60 -66.98
C ALA A 270 -64.16 -24.57 -66.57
#